data_AF-Q91570-F1
#
_entry.id   AF-Q91570-F1
#
_cell.length_a   1.000
_cell.length_b   1.000
_cell.length_c   1.000
_cell.angle_alpha   90.00
_cell.angle_beta   90.00
_cell.angle_gamma   90.00
#
_symmetry.space_group_name_H-M   'P 1'
#
loop_
_entity.id
_entity.type
_entity.pdbx_description
1 polymer ?
#
loop_
_entity_poly.entity_id
_entity_poly.type
_entity_poly.pdbx_seq_one_letter_code
_entity_poly.pdbx_strand_id
1 'polypeptide(L)'
;NSAQRGEVFIFNGQPGGVDSKPSQVLQGQWGSSQQPSFFGLSTRGGQDLDGNGYPDLIVGAFGVDKTLVYRGRPIIHASASLSISPNMFNPEEKTCTLEGNASAVSCINLSFCLNASGKHVPNSIGIKVELQLDQTKQKGAVKRALFLKSRQPQLTQTIHLLNGSKEECRAMKIYLREESEFRDKLSPIYIGLNFSLDPLAPADAHGLMPIFNYKTKNYIEQKAQIQLDCGEDNICVPDLKLNVSGDRKSVYLGDENFLTLFFSAQNLGGGAYEAELYVTLPPEAEYSGIVRNNENLLILPCAYEMENQTRLVICDLGNPMKTGASLAGGLRFTVPHLRDSSHKVQFDFQIRSKNQNNSQSETVHLALNVEAQSTVSFFGASKPDSVIFPVANWKPGRNPMTGQEAGPEVKHVYELVNFGPSSISQGILELRCPMRVNKEYAMYMMSYSVQGLTNCTSNHPANALHLQHSPTDQPPTLNPKTVHHVERRDTARLISGASNVLKCNEPHVDCFHLHCNVGSLEKQQRAILRVNFLIWANTFMQKENQGFTLQCEALYHIQKLPYKILPHVYPKGTHQVDTAVHWAKPESSYGVPLWIIILAILIGLLLLALLIYVLYKVSVLH
;
A
#
# COMPACT_ATOMS: atom_id res chain seq x y z
N ASN A 1 30.52 -27.51 1.75
CA ASN A 1 29.95 -26.48 0.85
C ASN A 1 29.19 -27.13 -0.30
N SER A 2 27.85 -27.12 -0.27
CA SER A 2 26.97 -27.57 -1.36
C SER A 2 26.89 -26.56 -2.53
N ALA A 3 27.25 -25.31 -2.28
CA ALA A 3 27.13 -24.17 -3.22
C ALA A 3 28.02 -24.22 -4.49
N GLN A 4 28.80 -25.29 -4.71
CA GLN A 4 29.75 -25.39 -5.82
C GLN A 4 29.52 -26.63 -6.72
N ARG A 5 28.37 -27.30 -6.58
CA ARG A 5 28.10 -28.55 -7.32
C ARG A 5 27.33 -28.38 -8.62
N GLY A 6 26.74 -27.20 -8.87
CA GLY A 6 25.86 -26.94 -10.00
C GLY A 6 24.45 -27.52 -9.80
N GLU A 7 23.46 -26.86 -10.40
CA GLU A 7 22.05 -27.26 -10.31
C GLU A 7 21.35 -27.06 -11.66
N VAL A 8 20.38 -27.91 -11.98
CA VAL A 8 19.50 -27.77 -13.15
C VAL A 8 18.06 -27.66 -12.67
N PHE A 9 17.40 -26.55 -13.02
CA PHE A 9 16.02 -26.26 -12.66
C PHE A 9 15.08 -26.65 -13.80
N ILE A 10 14.03 -27.40 -13.48
CA ILE A 10 13.00 -27.80 -14.43
C ILE A 10 11.77 -26.92 -14.23
N PHE A 11 11.33 -26.26 -15.30
CA PHE A 11 10.13 -25.42 -15.31
C PHE A 11 9.08 -26.00 -16.26
N ASN A 12 7.84 -26.12 -15.79
CA ASN A 12 6.73 -26.58 -16.62
C ASN A 12 6.10 -25.41 -17.39
N GLY A 13 5.64 -25.69 -18.61
CA GLY A 13 4.81 -24.77 -19.39
C GLY A 13 3.35 -24.76 -18.91
N GLN A 14 2.70 -23.62 -19.09
CA GLN A 14 1.28 -23.36 -18.84
C GLN A 14 0.70 -22.48 -19.97
N PRO A 15 -0.63 -22.40 -20.15
CA PRO A 15 -1.23 -21.61 -21.24
C PRO A 15 -0.77 -20.14 -21.31
N GLY A 16 -0.37 -19.56 -20.17
CA GLY A 16 0.17 -18.18 -20.08
C GLY A 16 1.69 -18.05 -20.15
N GLY A 17 2.45 -19.12 -20.43
CA GLY A 17 3.91 -19.10 -20.50
C GLY A 17 4.57 -20.17 -19.63
N VAL A 18 5.68 -19.83 -18.96
CA VAL A 18 6.41 -20.74 -18.07
C VAL A 18 5.99 -20.48 -16.62
N ASP A 19 5.93 -21.53 -15.80
CA ASP A 19 5.72 -21.38 -14.35
C ASP A 19 6.89 -20.59 -13.72
N SER A 20 6.61 -19.70 -12.77
CA SER A 20 7.66 -18.91 -12.10
C SER A 20 8.42 -19.73 -11.06
N LYS A 21 7.84 -20.86 -10.59
CA LYS A 21 8.47 -21.78 -9.65
C LYS A 21 8.95 -23.05 -10.37
N PRO A 22 10.19 -23.52 -10.12
CA PRO A 22 10.65 -24.78 -10.67
C PRO A 22 9.91 -25.95 -10.00
N SER A 23 9.52 -26.95 -10.79
CA SER A 23 8.86 -28.16 -10.28
C SER A 23 9.84 -29.21 -9.78
N GLN A 24 11.09 -29.17 -10.26
CA GLN A 24 12.15 -30.07 -9.86
C GLN A 24 13.51 -29.38 -9.95
N VAL A 25 14.42 -29.73 -9.03
CA VAL A 25 15.81 -29.31 -9.04
C VAL A 25 16.69 -30.55 -9.05
N LEU A 26 17.56 -30.66 -10.06
CA LEU A 26 18.57 -31.70 -10.14
C LEU A 26 19.87 -31.13 -9.60
N GLN A 27 20.43 -31.77 -8.58
CA GLN A 27 21.67 -31.33 -7.93
C GLN A 27 22.86 -32.13 -8.43
N GLY A 28 23.97 -31.44 -8.67
CA GLY A 28 25.23 -32.09 -9.01
C GLY A 28 25.71 -32.99 -7.87
N GLN A 29 26.09 -34.22 -8.22
CA GLN A 29 26.52 -35.24 -7.24
C GLN A 29 27.97 -35.07 -6.79
N TRP A 30 28.80 -34.38 -7.59
CA TRP A 30 30.23 -34.24 -7.34
C TRP A 30 30.56 -32.91 -6.66
N GLY A 31 31.37 -32.97 -5.60
CA GLY A 31 31.94 -31.79 -4.94
C GLY A 31 33.06 -31.16 -5.75
N SER A 32 33.40 -29.91 -5.43
CA SER A 32 34.58 -29.24 -5.99
C SER A 32 35.84 -29.90 -5.44
N SER A 33 36.71 -30.38 -6.33
CA SER A 33 38.09 -30.72 -6.00
C SER A 33 38.98 -29.51 -6.32
N GLN A 34 39.79 -29.55 -7.38
CA GLN A 34 40.57 -28.42 -7.91
C GLN A 34 39.77 -27.51 -8.85
N GLN A 35 38.70 -28.03 -9.47
CA GLN A 35 37.82 -27.32 -10.39
C GLN A 35 36.35 -27.66 -10.07
N PRO A 36 35.39 -26.72 -10.26
CA PRO A 36 33.96 -27.02 -10.12
C PRO A 36 33.52 -28.11 -11.10
N SER A 37 32.50 -28.90 -10.74
CA SER A 37 31.96 -29.95 -11.64
C SER A 37 31.34 -29.40 -12.92
N PHE A 38 30.90 -28.13 -12.89
CA PHE A 38 30.12 -27.48 -13.94
C PHE A 38 28.90 -28.30 -14.39
N PHE A 39 28.30 -29.05 -13.46
CA PHE A 39 27.05 -29.74 -13.70
C PHE A 39 25.97 -28.76 -14.15
N GLY A 40 25.37 -29.03 -15.31
CA GLY A 40 24.31 -28.18 -15.86
C GLY A 40 24.77 -27.17 -16.90
N LEU A 41 26.06 -27.04 -17.18
CA LEU A 41 26.56 -26.09 -18.19
C LEU A 41 26.11 -26.45 -19.61
N SER A 42 26.04 -27.75 -19.91
CA SER A 42 25.53 -28.27 -21.18
C SER A 42 24.38 -29.22 -20.90
N THR A 43 23.24 -28.99 -21.53
CA THR A 43 22.05 -29.84 -21.41
C THR A 43 21.47 -30.15 -22.79
N ARG A 44 20.84 -31.32 -22.92
CA ARG A 44 20.06 -31.71 -24.10
C ARG A 44 18.90 -32.58 -23.66
N GLY A 45 17.69 -32.24 -24.10
CA GLY A 45 16.50 -33.05 -23.85
C GLY A 45 15.55 -33.03 -25.03
N GLY A 46 14.32 -33.48 -24.80
CA GLY A 46 13.25 -33.48 -25.80
C GLY A 46 13.16 -34.75 -26.66
N GLN A 47 13.95 -35.77 -26.34
CA GLN A 47 13.91 -37.09 -26.97
C GLN A 47 13.80 -38.17 -25.91
N ASP A 48 12.97 -39.17 -26.18
CA ASP A 48 12.81 -40.39 -25.38
C ASP A 48 13.90 -41.40 -25.81
N LEU A 49 14.77 -41.79 -24.88
CA LEU A 49 15.91 -42.68 -25.12
C LEU A 49 15.61 -44.14 -24.74
N ASP A 50 14.61 -44.38 -23.88
CA ASP A 50 14.28 -45.72 -23.37
C ASP A 50 12.95 -46.26 -23.88
N GLY A 51 12.17 -45.48 -24.63
CA GLY A 51 10.94 -45.89 -25.28
C GLY A 51 9.73 -45.90 -24.35
N ASN A 52 9.82 -45.28 -23.17
CA ASN A 52 8.72 -45.22 -22.21
C ASN A 52 7.65 -44.16 -22.55
N GLY A 53 7.88 -43.37 -23.60
CA GLY A 53 7.00 -42.34 -24.12
C GLY A 53 7.12 -40.98 -23.42
N TYR A 54 8.14 -40.77 -22.60
CA TYR A 54 8.49 -39.51 -21.94
C TYR A 54 9.90 -39.07 -22.34
N PRO A 55 10.13 -37.77 -22.61
CA PRO A 55 11.45 -37.30 -23.01
C PRO A 55 12.43 -37.32 -21.83
N ASP A 56 13.68 -37.66 -22.14
CA ASP A 56 14.79 -37.71 -21.20
C ASP A 56 15.63 -36.44 -21.25
N LEU A 57 16.51 -36.28 -20.26
CA LEU A 57 17.43 -35.15 -20.13
C LEU A 57 18.86 -35.63 -19.92
N ILE A 58 19.76 -35.18 -20.79
CA ILE A 58 21.20 -35.37 -20.69
C ILE A 58 21.79 -34.11 -20.06
N VAL A 59 22.58 -34.27 -19.00
CA VAL A 59 23.28 -33.18 -18.31
C VAL A 59 24.77 -33.46 -18.27
N GLY A 60 25.56 -32.55 -18.84
CA GLY A 60 27.02 -32.60 -18.79
C GLY A 60 27.58 -31.99 -17.52
N ALA A 61 28.67 -32.56 -17.03
CA ALA A 61 29.50 -32.06 -15.94
C ALA A 61 30.97 -32.19 -16.37
N PHE A 62 31.40 -31.30 -17.27
CA PHE A 62 32.71 -31.42 -17.92
C PHE A 62 33.89 -31.27 -16.95
N GLY A 63 33.72 -30.53 -15.84
CA GLY A 63 34.78 -30.34 -14.84
C GLY A 63 35.14 -31.62 -14.08
N VAL A 64 34.37 -32.70 -14.26
CA VAL A 64 34.64 -34.03 -13.71
C VAL A 64 34.56 -35.13 -14.78
N ASP A 65 34.56 -34.77 -16.07
CA ASP A 65 34.48 -35.72 -17.20
C ASP A 65 33.29 -36.70 -17.12
N LYS A 66 32.11 -36.21 -16.69
CA LYS A 66 30.90 -37.01 -16.57
C LYS A 66 29.72 -36.44 -17.35
N THR A 67 28.81 -37.34 -17.70
CA THR A 67 27.50 -37.02 -18.26
C THR A 67 26.47 -37.91 -17.57
N LEU A 68 25.35 -37.34 -17.16
CA LEU A 68 24.21 -38.09 -16.62
C LEU A 68 23.05 -38.07 -17.59
N VAL A 69 22.30 -39.18 -17.59
CA VAL A 69 21.01 -39.30 -18.26
C VAL A 69 19.94 -39.41 -17.19
N TYR A 70 19.06 -38.43 -17.14
CA TYR A 70 17.86 -38.43 -16.30
C TYR A 70 16.69 -38.90 -17.13
N ARG A 71 16.11 -40.04 -16.75
CA ARG A 71 14.99 -40.63 -17.47
C ARG A 71 13.64 -40.10 -17.00
N GLY A 72 12.76 -39.78 -17.95
CA GLY A 72 11.39 -39.34 -17.68
C GLY A 72 10.59 -40.47 -17.04
N ARG A 73 9.87 -40.20 -15.95
CA ARG A 73 9.02 -41.22 -15.29
C ARG A 73 7.57 -41.10 -15.79
N PRO A 74 6.86 -42.22 -16.00
CA PRO A 74 5.43 -42.18 -16.30
C PRO A 74 4.62 -41.43 -15.25
N ILE A 75 3.72 -40.55 -15.68
CA ILE A 75 2.95 -39.66 -14.80
C ILE A 75 1.52 -40.18 -14.63
N ILE A 76 1.10 -40.32 -13.38
CA ILE A 76 -0.26 -40.69 -12.99
C ILE A 76 -0.99 -39.45 -12.48
N HIS A 77 -2.12 -39.14 -13.13
CA HIS A 77 -3.09 -38.17 -12.68
C HIS A 77 -4.13 -38.90 -11.82
N ALA A 78 -4.07 -38.67 -10.51
CA ALA A 78 -5.03 -39.22 -9.57
C ALA A 78 -5.86 -38.12 -8.91
N SER A 79 -7.12 -38.44 -8.63
CA SER A 79 -8.04 -37.60 -7.88
C SER A 79 -8.81 -38.45 -6.88
N ALA A 80 -9.06 -37.90 -5.70
CA ALA A 80 -9.87 -38.53 -4.68
C ALA A 80 -11.01 -37.60 -4.26
N SER A 81 -12.08 -38.18 -3.74
CA SER A 81 -13.14 -37.45 -3.04
C SER A 81 -13.44 -38.14 -1.72
N LEU A 82 -13.83 -37.37 -0.71
CA LEU A 82 -14.16 -37.85 0.62
C LEU A 82 -15.49 -37.22 1.03
N SER A 83 -16.43 -38.04 1.47
CA SER A 83 -17.80 -37.64 1.79
C SER A 83 -18.28 -38.32 3.07
N ILE A 84 -19.09 -37.59 3.84
CA ILE A 84 -19.64 -38.06 5.11
C ILE A 84 -21.13 -37.75 5.12
N SER A 85 -21.96 -38.70 5.53
CA SER A 85 -23.40 -38.51 5.64
C SER A 85 -23.98 -39.32 6.79
N PRO A 86 -24.67 -38.68 7.77
CA PRO A 86 -24.72 -37.23 8.00
C PRO A 86 -23.35 -36.67 8.44
N ASN A 87 -23.15 -35.35 8.35
CA ASN A 87 -21.93 -34.67 8.79
C ASN A 87 -21.88 -34.44 10.32
N MET A 88 -22.84 -34.99 11.07
CA MET A 88 -22.97 -34.82 12.52
C MET A 88 -23.35 -36.15 13.16
N PHE A 89 -22.69 -36.49 14.26
CA PHE A 89 -23.08 -37.56 15.16
C PHE A 89 -24.13 -37.03 16.12
N ASN A 90 -25.25 -37.74 16.19
CA ASN A 90 -26.23 -37.58 17.26
C ASN A 90 -25.98 -38.69 18.31
N PRO A 91 -25.46 -38.38 19.52
CA PRO A 91 -25.17 -39.39 20.54
C PRO A 91 -26.39 -40.20 21.00
N GLU A 92 -27.59 -39.61 20.92
CA GLU A 92 -28.86 -40.26 21.30
C GLU A 92 -29.31 -41.28 20.24
N GLU A 93 -28.91 -41.07 18.98
CA GLU A 93 -29.32 -41.91 17.86
C GLU A 93 -28.36 -43.09 17.64
N LYS A 94 -28.57 -44.18 18.39
CA LYS A 94 -27.71 -45.37 18.37
C LYS A 94 -28.15 -46.42 17.33
N THR A 95 -28.00 -46.11 16.03
CA THR A 95 -28.50 -46.94 14.92
C THR A 95 -27.62 -48.13 14.53
N CYS A 96 -26.34 -48.14 14.92
CA CYS A 96 -25.42 -49.25 14.61
C CYS A 96 -25.20 -50.16 15.82
N THR A 97 -24.87 -51.42 15.57
CA THR A 97 -24.49 -52.39 16.60
C THR A 97 -23.04 -52.82 16.42
N LEU A 98 -22.31 -52.94 17.53
CA LEU A 98 -20.94 -53.45 17.53
C LEU A 98 -20.92 -54.98 17.51
N GLU A 99 -20.29 -55.57 16.49
CA GLU A 99 -20.12 -57.02 16.34
C GLU A 99 -19.33 -57.60 17.52
N GLY A 100 -19.96 -58.42 18.36
CA GLY A 100 -19.33 -59.12 19.51
C GLY A 100 -19.93 -58.76 20.87
N ASN A 101 -20.27 -57.49 21.12
CA ASN A 101 -20.83 -57.05 22.41
C ASN A 101 -22.31 -56.61 22.32
N ALA A 102 -22.88 -56.55 21.11
CA ALA A 102 -24.25 -56.11 20.82
C ALA A 102 -24.62 -54.70 21.35
N SER A 103 -23.63 -53.89 21.76
CA SER A 103 -23.85 -52.51 22.19
C SER A 103 -24.29 -51.64 21.00
N ALA A 104 -25.36 -50.89 21.19
CA ALA A 104 -25.84 -49.90 20.23
C ALA A 104 -24.96 -48.64 20.30
N VAL A 105 -24.55 -48.10 19.15
CA VAL A 105 -23.66 -46.94 19.02
C VAL A 105 -24.15 -45.98 17.95
N SER A 106 -23.85 -44.69 18.13
CA SER A 106 -24.10 -43.65 17.13
C SER A 106 -23.08 -43.75 16.00
N CYS A 107 -23.54 -43.80 14.76
CA CYS A 107 -22.71 -44.03 13.59
C CYS A 107 -23.13 -43.19 12.38
N ILE A 108 -22.15 -42.88 11.53
CA ILE A 108 -22.36 -42.16 10.27
C ILE A 108 -21.67 -42.90 9.12
N ASN A 109 -22.10 -42.62 7.90
CA ASN A 109 -21.50 -43.20 6.70
C ASN A 109 -20.33 -42.35 6.23
N LEU A 110 -19.22 -43.00 5.91
CA LEU A 110 -18.03 -42.43 5.30
C LEU A 110 -17.85 -43.10 3.93
N SER A 111 -17.71 -42.31 2.87
CA SER A 111 -17.43 -42.82 1.53
C SER A 111 -16.32 -42.02 0.87
N PHE A 112 -15.37 -42.73 0.26
CA PHE A 112 -14.36 -42.11 -0.58
C PHE A 112 -14.36 -42.74 -1.97
N CYS A 113 -14.05 -41.93 -2.97
CA CYS A 113 -13.89 -42.38 -4.35
C CYS A 113 -12.51 -42.02 -4.87
N LEU A 114 -11.95 -42.88 -5.72
CA LEU A 114 -10.64 -42.70 -6.33
C LEU A 114 -10.71 -42.89 -7.83
N ASN A 115 -9.98 -42.05 -8.55
CA ASN A 115 -9.75 -42.18 -9.98
C ASN A 115 -8.26 -41.98 -10.27
N ALA A 116 -7.72 -42.76 -11.20
CA ALA A 116 -6.36 -42.62 -11.67
C ALA A 116 -6.25 -42.92 -13.17
N SER A 117 -5.45 -42.10 -13.85
CA SER A 117 -5.15 -42.28 -15.27
C SER A 117 -3.72 -41.85 -15.58
N GLY A 118 -3.13 -42.44 -16.61
CA GLY A 118 -1.79 -42.07 -17.06
C GLY A 118 -1.46 -42.63 -18.42
N LYS A 119 -0.68 -41.88 -19.20
CA LYS A 119 -0.20 -42.34 -20.51
C LYS A 119 1.03 -43.22 -20.32
N HIS A 120 1.09 -44.36 -21.02
CA HIS A 120 2.18 -45.35 -20.89
C HIS A 120 2.38 -45.87 -19.45
N VAL A 121 1.29 -45.98 -18.69
CA VAL A 121 1.23 -46.57 -17.35
C VAL A 121 0.54 -47.94 -17.46
N PRO A 122 0.90 -48.95 -16.63
CA PRO A 122 0.22 -50.24 -16.60
C PRO A 122 -1.31 -50.11 -16.43
N ASN A 123 -2.06 -51.07 -16.97
CA ASN A 123 -3.52 -51.07 -16.90
C ASN A 123 -4.05 -51.15 -15.47
N SER A 124 -3.29 -51.74 -14.53
CA SER A 124 -3.63 -51.80 -13.11
C SER A 124 -2.72 -50.87 -12.33
N ILE A 125 -3.30 -49.92 -11.60
CA ILE A 125 -2.60 -48.93 -10.79
C ILE A 125 -2.92 -49.21 -9.32
N GLY A 126 -1.91 -49.66 -8.56
CA GLY A 126 -2.02 -49.86 -7.12
C GLY A 126 -1.93 -48.54 -6.36
N ILE A 127 -2.96 -48.21 -5.58
CA ILE A 127 -3.01 -47.05 -4.70
C ILE A 127 -3.18 -47.50 -3.26
N LYS A 128 -2.24 -47.13 -2.41
CA LYS A 128 -2.33 -47.31 -0.96
C LYS A 128 -3.05 -46.11 -0.34
N VAL A 129 -4.19 -46.39 0.28
CA VAL A 129 -5.05 -45.41 0.96
C VAL A 129 -4.89 -45.57 2.47
N GLU A 130 -4.76 -44.45 3.16
CA GLU A 130 -4.71 -44.37 4.61
C GLU A 130 -5.78 -43.38 5.08
N LEU A 131 -6.75 -43.88 5.84
CA LEU A 131 -7.77 -43.08 6.50
C LEU A 131 -7.46 -42.95 7.99
N GLN A 132 -7.56 -41.74 8.52
CA GLN A 132 -7.34 -41.43 9.93
C GLN A 132 -8.52 -40.66 10.50
N LEU A 133 -9.09 -41.15 11.59
CA LEU A 133 -10.19 -40.53 12.31
C LEU A 133 -9.65 -39.72 13.50
N ASP A 134 -10.23 -38.54 13.72
CA ASP A 134 -9.91 -37.62 14.81
C ASP A 134 -8.41 -37.25 14.83
N GLN A 135 -7.83 -37.00 13.65
CA GLN A 135 -6.38 -36.86 13.44
C GLN A 135 -5.75 -35.72 14.26
N THR A 136 -6.49 -34.63 14.49
CA THR A 136 -6.03 -33.44 15.23
C THR A 136 -5.79 -33.70 16.73
N LYS A 137 -6.32 -34.78 17.29
CA LYS A 137 -6.03 -35.18 18.66
C LYS A 137 -4.60 -35.71 18.77
N GLN A 138 -3.83 -35.13 19.70
CA GLN A 138 -2.43 -35.49 20.00
C GLN A 138 -2.24 -37.00 20.15
N LYS A 139 -1.04 -37.50 19.82
CA LYS A 139 -0.69 -38.91 20.02
C LYS A 139 -0.85 -39.25 21.51
N GLY A 140 -1.75 -40.20 21.82
CA GLY A 140 -2.08 -40.61 23.19
C GLY A 140 -3.40 -40.04 23.74
N ALA A 141 -4.00 -39.04 23.09
CA ALA A 141 -5.34 -38.58 23.43
C ALA A 141 -6.41 -39.57 22.92
N VAL A 142 -7.53 -39.66 23.63
CA VAL A 142 -8.66 -40.53 23.25
C VAL A 142 -9.22 -40.08 21.90
N LYS A 143 -9.15 -40.95 20.90
CA LYS A 143 -9.82 -40.77 19.60
C LYS A 143 -11.31 -41.03 19.80
N ARG A 144 -12.15 -40.05 19.45
CA ARG A 144 -13.59 -40.07 19.73
C ARG A 144 -14.39 -40.92 18.75
N ALA A 145 -13.92 -41.03 17.51
CA ALA A 145 -14.53 -41.86 16.48
C ALA A 145 -13.62 -43.02 16.05
N LEU A 146 -14.23 -44.16 15.74
CA LEU A 146 -13.56 -45.39 15.33
C LEU A 146 -14.27 -46.01 14.11
N PHE A 147 -13.55 -46.79 13.31
CA PHE A 147 -14.16 -47.59 12.25
C PHE A 147 -14.99 -48.72 12.87
N LEU A 148 -16.23 -48.90 12.40
CA LEU A 148 -17.19 -49.85 12.99
C LEU A 148 -16.67 -51.29 12.98
N LYS A 149 -16.03 -51.72 11.88
CA LYS A 149 -15.53 -53.09 11.72
C LYS A 149 -14.21 -53.36 12.45
N SER A 150 -13.20 -52.51 12.27
CA SER A 150 -11.87 -52.74 12.86
C SER A 150 -11.76 -52.26 14.30
N ARG A 151 -12.66 -51.36 14.75
CA ARG A 151 -12.61 -50.66 16.04
C ARG A 151 -11.30 -49.92 16.27
N GLN A 152 -10.64 -49.52 15.18
CA GLN A 152 -9.42 -48.72 15.20
C GLN A 152 -9.71 -47.31 14.67
N PRO A 153 -8.93 -46.30 15.05
CA PRO A 153 -9.06 -44.95 14.51
C PRO A 153 -8.39 -44.80 13.13
N GLN A 154 -7.67 -45.82 12.67
CA GLN A 154 -6.94 -45.82 11.40
C GLN A 154 -7.32 -47.04 10.57
N LEU A 155 -7.40 -46.84 9.26
CA LEU A 155 -7.58 -47.89 8.28
C LEU A 155 -6.58 -47.70 7.13
N THR A 156 -5.93 -48.76 6.71
CA THR A 156 -5.04 -48.75 5.54
C THR A 156 -5.46 -49.85 4.59
N GLN A 157 -5.60 -49.53 3.31
CA GLN A 157 -6.01 -50.48 2.28
C GLN A 157 -5.32 -50.17 0.95
N THR A 158 -4.92 -51.20 0.21
CA THR A 158 -4.47 -51.06 -1.19
C THR A 158 -5.64 -51.32 -2.14
N ILE A 159 -5.82 -50.44 -3.12
CA ILE A 159 -6.87 -50.51 -4.13
C ILE A 159 -6.21 -50.54 -5.50
N HIS A 160 -6.63 -51.46 -6.36
CA HIS A 160 -6.14 -51.57 -7.73
C HIS A 160 -7.14 -50.94 -8.68
N LEU A 161 -6.82 -49.76 -9.19
CA LEU A 161 -7.65 -49.05 -10.16
C LEU A 161 -7.29 -49.47 -11.59
N LEU A 162 -8.27 -49.44 -12.48
CA LEU A 162 -8.04 -49.60 -13.91
C LEU A 162 -7.66 -48.25 -14.52
N ASN A 163 -6.61 -48.22 -15.34
CA ASN A 163 -6.10 -46.98 -15.95
C ASN A 163 -7.18 -46.33 -16.83
N GLY A 164 -7.62 -45.12 -16.46
CA GLY A 164 -8.61 -44.34 -17.22
C GLY A 164 -10.05 -44.84 -17.07
N SER A 165 -10.35 -45.70 -16.09
CA SER A 165 -11.72 -46.12 -15.81
C SER A 165 -12.51 -45.05 -15.07
N LYS A 166 -13.81 -45.33 -14.84
CA LYS A 166 -14.61 -44.56 -13.88
C LYS A 166 -14.03 -44.70 -12.47
N GLU A 167 -14.40 -43.75 -11.61
CA GLU A 167 -14.00 -43.75 -10.20
C GLU A 167 -14.47 -45.01 -9.47
N GLU A 168 -13.64 -45.51 -8.55
CA GLU A 168 -13.96 -46.61 -7.65
C GLU A 168 -14.23 -46.07 -6.25
N CYS A 169 -15.42 -46.34 -5.72
CA CYS A 169 -15.86 -45.84 -4.42
C CYS A 169 -15.90 -46.96 -3.37
N ARG A 170 -15.52 -46.62 -2.13
CA ARG A 170 -15.62 -47.50 -0.97
C ARG A 170 -16.39 -46.78 0.13
N ALA A 171 -17.49 -47.41 0.56
CA ALA A 171 -18.30 -46.95 1.67
C ALA A 171 -18.05 -47.79 2.93
N MET A 172 -18.04 -47.14 4.08
CA MET A 172 -17.87 -47.74 5.39
C MET A 172 -18.60 -46.94 6.46
N LYS A 173 -18.75 -47.53 7.65
CA LYS A 173 -19.33 -46.84 8.80
C LYS A 173 -18.26 -46.54 9.84
N ILE A 174 -18.35 -45.35 10.40
CA ILE A 174 -17.59 -44.93 11.57
C ILE A 174 -18.57 -44.63 12.70
N TYR A 175 -18.17 -44.88 13.94
CA TYR A 175 -19.02 -44.69 15.11
C TYR A 175 -18.35 -43.81 16.16
N LEU A 176 -19.18 -43.09 16.92
CA LEU A 176 -18.77 -42.29 18.06
C LEU A 176 -18.68 -43.19 19.30
N ARG A 177 -17.59 -43.06 20.05
CA ARG A 177 -17.42 -43.73 21.36
C ARG A 177 -18.47 -43.27 22.37
N GLU A 178 -18.58 -43.96 23.49
CA GLU A 178 -19.52 -43.52 24.52
C GLU A 178 -19.08 -42.19 25.13
N GLU A 179 -20.06 -41.36 25.52
CA GLU A 179 -19.78 -40.02 26.05
C GLU A 179 -18.95 -40.03 27.34
N SER A 180 -18.99 -41.13 28.09
CA SER A 180 -18.17 -41.31 29.29
C SER A 180 -16.67 -41.46 28.98
N GLU A 181 -16.31 -41.81 27.74
CA GLU A 181 -14.94 -42.09 27.33
C GLU A 181 -14.16 -40.82 26.91
N PHE A 182 -14.85 -39.71 26.62
CA PHE A 182 -14.22 -38.47 26.19
C PHE A 182 -14.97 -37.22 26.66
N ARG A 183 -14.22 -36.16 26.99
CA ARG A 183 -14.82 -34.90 27.48
C ARG A 183 -15.09 -33.88 26.40
N ASP A 184 -14.30 -33.91 25.32
CA ASP A 184 -14.38 -32.90 24.28
C ASP A 184 -15.47 -33.23 23.26
N LYS A 185 -16.60 -32.54 23.40
CA LYS A 185 -17.73 -32.63 22.48
C LYS A 185 -17.74 -31.50 21.43
N LEU A 186 -17.01 -30.40 21.65
CA LEU A 186 -17.09 -29.19 20.82
C LEU A 186 -16.17 -29.22 19.60
N SER A 187 -14.96 -29.79 19.71
CA SER A 187 -14.03 -29.76 18.57
C SER A 187 -14.50 -30.68 17.44
N PRO A 188 -14.35 -30.29 16.15
CA PRO A 188 -14.67 -31.17 15.04
C PRO A 188 -13.82 -32.46 15.07
N ILE A 189 -14.41 -33.56 14.62
CA ILE A 189 -13.74 -34.84 14.39
C ILE A 189 -13.22 -34.82 12.95
N TYR A 190 -11.94 -34.52 12.78
CA TYR A 190 -11.29 -34.49 11.47
C TYR A 190 -11.03 -35.90 10.94
N ILE A 191 -11.37 -36.14 9.68
CA ILE A 191 -11.21 -37.39 8.95
C ILE A 191 -10.29 -37.11 7.78
N GLY A 192 -9.04 -37.54 7.91
CA GLY A 192 -8.02 -37.40 6.88
C GLY A 192 -7.98 -38.63 5.98
N LEU A 193 -7.96 -38.42 4.67
CA LEU A 193 -7.65 -39.41 3.65
C LEU A 193 -6.32 -39.02 3.02
N ASN A 194 -5.32 -39.87 3.15
CA ASN A 194 -4.06 -39.78 2.43
C ASN A 194 -3.96 -40.94 1.45
N PHE A 195 -3.49 -40.69 0.23
CA PHE A 195 -3.24 -41.77 -0.73
C PHE A 195 -1.88 -41.63 -1.41
N SER A 196 -1.26 -42.77 -1.68
CA SER A 196 0.07 -42.90 -2.29
C SER A 196 0.06 -44.01 -3.33
N LEU A 197 1.00 -43.98 -4.27
CA LEU A 197 1.25 -45.15 -5.12
C LEU A 197 1.71 -46.31 -4.24
N ASP A 198 1.28 -47.52 -4.57
CA ASP A 198 1.70 -48.72 -3.85
C ASP A 198 3.24 -48.88 -3.92
N PRO A 199 3.95 -48.82 -2.78
CA PRO A 199 5.41 -48.92 -2.78
C PRO A 199 5.91 -50.33 -3.15
N LEU A 200 5.04 -51.33 -3.09
CA LEU A 200 5.35 -52.72 -3.45
C LEU A 200 5.02 -53.03 -4.92
N ALA A 201 4.47 -52.07 -5.66
CA ALA A 201 4.20 -52.26 -7.08
C ALA A 201 5.50 -52.51 -7.85
N PRO A 202 5.51 -53.43 -8.82
CA PRO A 202 6.68 -53.67 -9.64
C PRO A 202 6.99 -52.44 -10.50
N ALA A 203 8.27 -52.24 -10.78
CA ALA A 203 8.70 -51.27 -11.78
C ALA A 203 8.17 -51.66 -13.17
N ASP A 204 8.05 -50.67 -14.05
CA ASP A 204 7.66 -50.92 -15.43
C ASP A 204 8.72 -51.76 -16.18
N ALA A 205 8.44 -52.06 -17.45
CA ALA A 205 9.35 -52.82 -18.31
C ALA A 205 10.76 -52.18 -18.45
N HIS A 206 10.91 -50.89 -18.13
CA HIS A 206 12.15 -50.11 -18.21
C HIS A 206 12.81 -49.91 -16.83
N GLY A 207 12.28 -50.55 -15.78
CA GLY A 207 12.78 -50.45 -14.42
C GLY A 207 12.46 -49.11 -13.73
N LEU A 208 11.45 -48.37 -14.23
CA LEU A 208 11.01 -47.09 -13.70
C LEU A 208 9.68 -47.24 -12.96
N MET A 209 9.60 -46.59 -11.80
CA MET A 209 8.36 -46.47 -11.04
C MET A 209 7.59 -45.23 -11.51
N PRO A 210 6.28 -45.33 -11.79
CA PRO A 210 5.46 -44.16 -12.05
C PRO A 210 5.49 -43.15 -10.90
N ILE A 211 5.13 -41.90 -11.18
CA ILE A 211 5.02 -40.83 -10.18
C ILE A 211 3.67 -40.14 -10.31
N PHE A 212 3.11 -39.65 -9.20
CA PHE A 212 1.97 -38.74 -9.30
C PHE A 212 2.35 -37.43 -9.97
N ASN A 213 1.38 -36.86 -10.67
CA ASN A 213 1.48 -35.48 -11.10
C ASN A 213 1.73 -34.57 -9.87
N TYR A 214 2.67 -33.64 -9.97
CA TYR A 214 3.02 -32.71 -8.90
C TYR A 214 1.84 -31.84 -8.42
N LYS A 215 0.78 -31.70 -9.24
CA LYS A 215 -0.47 -31.00 -8.89
C LYS A 215 -1.49 -31.88 -8.18
N THR A 216 -1.27 -33.19 -8.08
CA THR A 216 -2.21 -34.10 -7.40
C THR A 216 -2.21 -33.81 -5.90
N LYS A 217 -3.39 -33.48 -5.37
CA LYS A 217 -3.62 -33.37 -3.93
C LYS A 217 -3.82 -34.76 -3.35
N ASN A 218 -2.79 -35.29 -2.71
CA ASN A 218 -2.77 -36.63 -2.13
C ASN A 218 -3.41 -36.73 -0.74
N TYR A 219 -3.69 -35.59 -0.11
CA TYR A 219 -4.38 -35.51 1.18
C TYR A 219 -5.68 -34.72 1.03
N ILE A 220 -6.77 -35.29 1.54
CA ILE A 220 -8.10 -34.69 1.59
C ILE A 220 -8.61 -34.84 3.01
N GLU A 221 -9.25 -33.81 3.54
CA GLU A 221 -9.88 -33.87 4.84
C GLU A 221 -11.36 -33.55 4.76
N GLN A 222 -12.10 -34.18 5.66
CA GLN A 222 -13.48 -33.86 5.99
C GLN A 222 -13.60 -33.80 7.51
N LYS A 223 -14.71 -33.25 8.01
CA LYS A 223 -14.95 -33.17 9.44
C LYS A 223 -16.38 -33.54 9.76
N ALA A 224 -16.55 -34.27 10.86
CA ALA A 224 -17.83 -34.58 11.45
C ALA A 224 -17.94 -33.88 12.81
N GLN A 225 -19.15 -33.56 13.24
CA GLN A 225 -19.39 -32.88 14.51
C GLN A 225 -20.19 -33.73 15.47
N ILE A 226 -20.23 -33.34 16.75
CA ILE A 226 -21.10 -33.95 17.75
C ILE A 226 -22.19 -32.94 18.03
N GLN A 227 -23.44 -33.37 17.89
CA GLN A 227 -24.59 -32.54 18.16
C GLN A 227 -24.67 -32.18 19.65
N LEU A 228 -24.77 -30.88 19.95
CA LEU A 228 -24.87 -30.34 21.32
C LEU A 228 -25.98 -29.30 21.41
N ASP A 229 -26.69 -29.30 22.54
CA ASP A 229 -27.58 -28.21 22.97
C ASP A 229 -28.62 -27.75 21.92
N CYS A 230 -29.20 -28.66 21.15
CA CYS A 230 -30.17 -28.34 20.08
C CYS A 230 -31.65 -28.30 20.53
N GLY A 231 -31.95 -28.20 21.83
CA GLY A 231 -33.33 -28.22 22.34
C GLY A 231 -33.98 -29.62 22.36
N GLU A 232 -35.26 -29.70 22.73
CA GLU A 232 -35.99 -30.99 22.87
C GLU A 232 -36.27 -31.68 21.54
N ASP A 233 -36.33 -30.92 20.44
CA ASP A 233 -36.54 -31.44 19.09
C ASP A 233 -35.23 -31.93 18.44
N ASN A 234 -34.08 -31.71 19.08
CA ASN A 234 -32.75 -32.02 18.56
C ASN A 234 -32.51 -31.41 17.16
N ILE A 235 -33.01 -30.21 16.86
CA ILE A 235 -32.76 -29.54 15.57
C ILE A 235 -32.17 -28.14 15.82
N CYS A 236 -30.88 -27.97 15.55
CA CYS A 236 -30.23 -26.67 15.64
C CYS A 236 -30.53 -25.81 14.39
N VAL A 237 -31.52 -24.90 14.51
CA VAL A 237 -31.83 -23.89 13.50
C VAL A 237 -31.23 -22.53 13.93
N PRO A 238 -30.14 -22.07 13.32
CA PRO A 238 -29.55 -20.77 13.65
C PRO A 238 -30.38 -19.62 13.07
N ASP A 239 -30.20 -18.40 13.57
CA ASP A 239 -30.73 -17.17 12.97
C ASP A 239 -29.61 -16.14 12.81
N LEU A 240 -28.96 -16.16 11.65
CA LEU A 240 -27.75 -15.42 11.37
C LEU A 240 -28.09 -14.02 10.83
N LYS A 241 -27.71 -12.97 11.57
CA LYS A 241 -27.86 -11.57 11.17
C LYS A 241 -26.49 -10.94 10.93
N LEU A 242 -26.40 -10.13 9.88
CA LEU A 242 -25.17 -9.47 9.47
C LEU A 242 -25.43 -7.98 9.20
N ASN A 243 -24.56 -7.13 9.71
CA ASN A 243 -24.51 -5.70 9.38
C ASN A 243 -23.08 -5.32 8.98
N VAL A 244 -22.94 -4.45 7.97
CA VAL A 244 -21.64 -4.08 7.40
C VAL A 244 -21.58 -2.57 7.18
N SER A 245 -20.44 -1.97 7.47
CA SER A 245 -20.17 -0.55 7.21
C SER A 245 -18.73 -0.32 6.76
N GLY A 246 -18.49 0.77 6.02
CA GLY A 246 -17.14 1.21 5.64
C GLY A 246 -16.72 2.44 6.44
N ASP A 247 -15.42 2.59 6.67
CA ASP A 247 -14.83 3.84 7.20
C ASP A 247 -15.03 5.05 6.27
N ARG A 248 -15.26 4.78 4.98
CA ARG A 248 -15.51 5.77 3.93
C ARG A 248 -16.68 5.35 3.05
N LYS A 249 -17.30 6.32 2.37
CA LYS A 249 -18.37 6.10 1.38
C LYS A 249 -17.88 6.14 -0.07
N SER A 250 -16.69 6.69 -0.28
CA SER A 250 -16.14 6.92 -1.62
C SER A 250 -14.66 6.55 -1.67
N VAL A 251 -14.24 6.11 -2.85
CA VAL A 251 -12.86 5.81 -3.23
C VAL A 251 -12.46 6.73 -4.38
N TYR A 252 -11.20 7.16 -4.41
CA TYR A 252 -10.75 8.22 -5.29
C TYR A 252 -9.85 7.70 -6.41
N LEU A 253 -10.14 8.12 -7.63
CA LEU A 253 -9.32 7.81 -8.80
C LEU A 253 -7.92 8.45 -8.69
N GLY A 254 -6.89 7.73 -9.15
CA GLY A 254 -5.51 8.23 -9.17
C GLY A 254 -4.71 8.02 -7.89
N ASP A 255 -5.30 7.45 -6.84
CA ASP A 255 -4.62 7.14 -5.59
C ASP A 255 -4.84 5.68 -5.18
N GLU A 256 -3.93 5.17 -4.35
CA GLU A 256 -4.10 3.90 -3.67
C GLU A 256 -5.08 4.11 -2.51
N ASN A 257 -6.26 3.49 -2.61
CA ASN A 257 -7.29 3.63 -1.59
C ASN A 257 -7.13 2.54 -0.54
N PHE A 258 -6.88 2.96 0.70
CA PHE A 258 -6.92 2.08 1.87
C PHE A 258 -8.30 2.16 2.51
N LEU A 259 -8.93 1.00 2.70
CA LEU A 259 -10.29 0.87 3.21
C LEU A 259 -10.31 -0.04 4.44
N THR A 260 -11.13 0.33 5.41
CA THR A 260 -11.48 -0.55 6.52
C THR A 260 -12.98 -0.79 6.53
N LEU A 261 -13.38 -2.04 6.33
CA LEU A 261 -14.78 -2.47 6.37
C LEU A 261 -15.05 -3.18 7.69
N PHE A 262 -16.06 -2.72 8.42
CA PHE A 262 -16.49 -3.28 9.68
C PHE A 262 -17.71 -4.16 9.48
N PHE A 263 -17.81 -5.24 10.24
CA PHE A 263 -18.99 -6.08 10.27
C PHE A 263 -19.42 -6.38 11.71
N SER A 264 -20.72 -6.62 11.88
CA SER A 264 -21.31 -7.18 13.08
C SER A 264 -22.14 -8.41 12.69
N ALA A 265 -21.72 -9.56 13.19
CA ALA A 265 -22.35 -10.86 12.97
C ALA A 265 -23.04 -11.32 14.25
N GLN A 266 -24.31 -11.69 14.17
CA GLN A 266 -25.11 -12.11 15.32
C GLN A 266 -25.81 -13.44 15.03
N ASN A 267 -25.94 -14.29 16.03
CA ASN A 267 -26.77 -15.51 15.97
C ASN A 267 -27.87 -15.43 17.02
N LEU A 268 -29.12 -15.28 16.59
CA LEU A 268 -30.29 -15.15 17.45
C LEU A 268 -31.07 -16.48 17.62
N GLY A 269 -30.66 -17.54 16.92
CA GLY A 269 -31.28 -18.86 16.95
C GLY A 269 -30.44 -19.91 17.68
N GLY A 270 -30.60 -21.18 17.33
CA GLY A 270 -29.78 -22.28 17.86
C GLY A 270 -28.30 -22.18 17.43
N GLY A 271 -27.45 -23.08 17.93
CA GLY A 271 -26.02 -23.09 17.58
C GLY A 271 -25.77 -23.20 16.08
N ALA A 272 -24.96 -22.28 15.53
CA ALA A 272 -24.54 -22.31 14.13
C ALA A 272 -23.18 -23.00 14.01
N TYR A 273 -23.15 -24.21 13.45
CA TYR A 273 -21.94 -25.01 13.34
C TYR A 273 -21.10 -24.56 12.14
N GLU A 274 -19.80 -24.36 12.38
CA GLU A 274 -18.85 -23.82 11.39
C GLU A 274 -19.35 -22.52 10.77
N ALA A 275 -19.75 -21.60 11.63
CA ALA A 275 -20.13 -20.28 11.17
C ALA A 275 -18.90 -19.56 10.63
N GLU A 276 -18.96 -19.15 9.37
CA GLU A 276 -17.91 -18.47 8.63
C GLU A 276 -18.49 -17.23 7.95
N LEU A 277 -17.76 -16.13 7.95
CA LEU A 277 -18.07 -14.94 7.16
C LEU A 277 -17.38 -15.05 5.80
N TYR A 278 -18.18 -15.02 4.74
CA TYR A 278 -17.72 -14.96 3.36
C TYR A 278 -17.78 -13.52 2.86
N VAL A 279 -16.67 -13.01 2.36
CA VAL A 279 -16.57 -11.69 1.73
C VAL A 279 -16.12 -11.88 0.30
N THR A 280 -16.97 -11.49 -0.65
CA THR A 280 -16.65 -11.49 -2.09
C THR A 280 -16.06 -10.16 -2.47
N LEU A 281 -14.85 -10.19 -3.03
CA LEU A 281 -14.09 -9.00 -3.37
C LEU A 281 -14.32 -8.60 -4.83
N PRO A 282 -14.45 -7.30 -5.11
CA PRO A 282 -14.41 -6.80 -6.48
C PRO A 282 -13.00 -6.97 -7.08
N PRO A 283 -12.86 -7.01 -8.41
CA PRO A 283 -11.57 -7.27 -9.07
C PRO A 283 -10.51 -6.18 -8.79
N GLU A 284 -10.93 -4.97 -8.45
CA GLU A 284 -10.06 -3.85 -8.10
C GLU A 284 -9.50 -3.92 -6.68
N ALA A 285 -10.05 -4.77 -5.79
CA ALA A 285 -9.70 -4.82 -4.38
C ALA A 285 -8.82 -6.03 -4.02
N GLU A 286 -7.98 -5.81 -3.02
CA GLU A 286 -7.09 -6.82 -2.43
C GLU A 286 -7.22 -6.82 -0.91
N TYR A 287 -7.15 -8.01 -0.31
CA TYR A 287 -7.23 -8.17 1.14
C TYR A 287 -5.88 -7.88 1.79
N SER A 288 -5.84 -6.94 2.73
CA SER A 288 -4.62 -6.55 3.43
C SER A 288 -4.49 -7.18 4.83
N GLY A 289 -5.60 -7.64 5.42
CA GLY A 289 -5.60 -8.29 6.73
C GLY A 289 -6.72 -7.84 7.67
N ILE A 290 -6.72 -8.35 8.89
CA ILE A 290 -7.68 -7.98 9.93
C ILE A 290 -7.18 -6.80 10.77
N VAL A 291 -8.11 -5.96 11.26
CA VAL A 291 -7.81 -4.88 12.20
C VAL A 291 -7.45 -5.47 13.56
N ARG A 292 -6.29 -5.08 14.10
CA ARG A 292 -5.78 -5.56 15.40
C ARG A 292 -5.71 -4.49 16.50
N ASN A 293 -5.83 -3.22 16.13
CA ASN A 293 -5.47 -2.09 17.00
C ASN A 293 -6.69 -1.51 17.75
N ASN A 294 -7.79 -2.26 17.88
CA ASN A 294 -9.02 -1.80 18.51
C ASN A 294 -9.54 -2.89 19.46
N GLU A 295 -9.59 -2.59 20.75
CA GLU A 295 -10.00 -3.55 21.80
C GLU A 295 -11.47 -4.00 21.66
N ASN A 296 -12.30 -3.20 20.99
CA ASN A 296 -13.71 -3.52 20.77
C ASN A 296 -13.95 -4.45 19.56
N LEU A 297 -12.90 -4.80 18.81
CA LEU A 297 -13.00 -5.67 17.62
C LEU A 297 -12.28 -6.99 17.86
N LEU A 298 -12.93 -8.08 17.46
CA LEU A 298 -12.35 -9.41 17.55
C LEU A 298 -11.28 -9.62 16.48
N ILE A 299 -10.19 -10.26 16.88
CA ILE A 299 -9.17 -10.75 15.97
C ILE A 299 -9.56 -12.18 15.60
N LEU A 300 -10.21 -12.31 14.45
CA LEU A 300 -10.64 -13.58 13.87
C LEU A 300 -9.60 -14.10 12.87
N PRO A 301 -9.41 -15.44 12.79
CA PRO A 301 -8.62 -16.02 11.74
C PRO A 301 -9.37 -15.88 10.41
N CYS A 302 -8.70 -15.31 9.41
CA CYS A 302 -9.25 -15.15 8.07
C CYS A 302 -8.27 -15.69 7.04
N ALA A 303 -8.79 -16.38 6.03
CA ALA A 303 -8.05 -16.89 4.89
C ALA A 303 -8.52 -16.20 3.59
N TYR A 304 -7.59 -16.00 2.67
CA TYR A 304 -7.88 -15.52 1.32
C TYR A 304 -7.90 -16.72 0.36
N GLU A 305 -9.00 -16.88 -0.37
CA GLU A 305 -9.20 -17.99 -1.30
C GLU A 305 -9.63 -17.48 -2.69
N MET A 306 -9.30 -18.27 -3.71
CA MET A 306 -9.76 -18.03 -5.09
C MET A 306 -10.52 -19.26 -5.57
N GLU A 307 -11.83 -19.11 -5.76
CA GLU A 307 -12.73 -20.17 -6.22
C GLU A 307 -13.36 -19.77 -7.55
N ASN A 308 -13.09 -20.52 -8.63
CA ASN A 308 -13.63 -20.26 -9.97
C ASN A 308 -13.46 -18.80 -10.45
N GLN A 309 -12.28 -18.21 -10.22
CA GLN A 309 -11.94 -16.79 -10.50
C GLN A 309 -12.59 -15.75 -9.57
N THR A 310 -13.44 -16.19 -8.64
CA THR A 310 -14.02 -15.34 -7.58
C THR A 310 -13.04 -15.23 -6.43
N ARG A 311 -12.75 -14.00 -5.99
CA ARG A 311 -11.84 -13.73 -4.87
C ARG A 311 -12.64 -13.64 -3.58
N LEU A 312 -12.30 -14.47 -2.61
CA LEU A 312 -13.03 -14.61 -1.36
C LEU A 312 -12.10 -14.38 -0.17
N VAL A 313 -12.63 -13.74 0.87
CA VAL A 313 -12.04 -13.76 2.21
C VAL A 313 -13.01 -14.48 3.12
N ILE A 314 -12.54 -15.53 3.79
CA ILE A 314 -13.33 -16.37 4.69
C ILE A 314 -12.79 -16.16 6.10
N CYS A 315 -13.63 -15.77 7.05
CA CYS A 315 -13.26 -15.57 8.46
C CYS A 315 -14.07 -16.47 9.37
N ASP A 316 -13.42 -17.15 10.33
CA ASP A 316 -14.12 -18.02 11.26
C ASP A 316 -14.90 -17.19 12.29
N LEU A 317 -16.21 -17.43 12.42
CA LEU A 317 -17.07 -16.81 13.44
C LEU A 317 -17.31 -17.74 14.63
N GLY A 318 -16.99 -19.02 14.51
CA GLY A 318 -16.98 -19.96 15.62
C GLY A 318 -17.61 -21.31 15.29
N ASN A 319 -17.30 -22.29 16.14
CA ASN A 319 -17.81 -23.65 15.97
C ASN A 319 -18.24 -24.30 17.31
N PRO A 320 -19.54 -24.27 17.64
CA PRO A 320 -20.58 -23.46 17.00
C PRO A 320 -20.45 -21.98 17.39
N MET A 321 -20.92 -21.08 16.52
CA MET A 321 -21.33 -19.74 16.93
C MET A 321 -22.61 -19.88 17.76
N LYS A 322 -22.47 -19.72 19.07
CA LYS A 322 -23.51 -20.00 20.06
C LYS A 322 -24.73 -19.09 19.90
N THR A 323 -25.87 -19.54 20.44
CA THR A 323 -27.08 -18.71 20.60
C THR A 323 -26.78 -17.43 21.37
N GLY A 324 -27.27 -16.30 20.86
CA GLY A 324 -27.04 -14.97 21.43
C GLY A 324 -25.63 -14.40 21.18
N ALA A 325 -24.76 -15.11 20.44
CA ALA A 325 -23.43 -14.59 20.13
C ALA A 325 -23.53 -13.34 19.25
N SER A 326 -22.78 -12.29 19.60
CA SER A 326 -22.63 -11.06 18.84
C SER A 326 -21.14 -10.74 18.70
N LEU A 327 -20.66 -10.76 17.46
CA LEU A 327 -19.25 -10.64 17.11
C LEU A 327 -19.08 -9.42 16.20
N ALA A 328 -18.04 -8.63 16.41
CA ALA A 328 -17.71 -7.51 15.54
C ALA A 328 -16.23 -7.57 15.15
N GLY A 329 -15.95 -7.27 13.89
CA GLY A 329 -14.59 -7.31 13.33
C GLY A 329 -14.38 -6.22 12.29
N GLY A 330 -13.11 -5.96 11.96
CA GLY A 330 -12.71 -5.02 10.92
C GLY A 330 -11.75 -5.67 9.94
N LEU A 331 -12.03 -5.55 8.65
CA LEU A 331 -11.23 -6.08 7.55
C LEU A 331 -10.62 -4.94 6.75
N ARG A 332 -9.31 -5.01 6.50
CA ARG A 332 -8.57 -4.02 5.72
C ARG A 332 -8.42 -4.47 4.28
N PHE A 333 -8.64 -3.52 3.37
CA PHE A 333 -8.51 -3.74 1.94
C PHE A 333 -7.72 -2.60 1.30
N THR A 334 -7.04 -2.92 0.21
CA THR A 334 -6.39 -1.98 -0.69
C THR A 334 -7.07 -2.02 -2.04
N VAL A 335 -7.33 -0.85 -2.62
CA VAL A 335 -7.89 -0.69 -3.97
C VAL A 335 -6.89 0.15 -4.78
N PRO A 336 -5.82 -0.48 -5.32
CA PRO A 336 -4.70 0.24 -5.91
C PRO A 336 -5.00 0.79 -7.32
N HIS A 337 -5.87 0.11 -8.08
CA HIS A 337 -6.10 0.42 -9.49
C HIS A 337 -7.59 0.51 -9.80
N LEU A 338 -8.18 1.66 -9.47
CA LEU A 338 -9.54 1.98 -9.86
C LEU A 338 -9.62 2.29 -11.36
N ARG A 339 -10.64 1.73 -12.01
CA ARG A 339 -11.00 2.06 -13.38
C ARG A 339 -12.12 3.10 -13.36
N ASP A 340 -12.10 4.00 -14.33
CA ASP A 340 -13.14 5.02 -14.52
C ASP A 340 -14.35 4.51 -15.33
N SER A 341 -14.48 3.19 -15.50
CA SER A 341 -15.58 2.53 -16.21
C SER A 341 -16.84 2.34 -15.35
N SER A 342 -16.68 2.30 -14.02
CA SER A 342 -17.78 2.10 -13.07
C SER A 342 -17.79 3.22 -12.03
N HIS A 343 -18.98 3.70 -11.70
CA HIS A 343 -19.20 4.68 -10.63
C HIS A 343 -19.21 4.05 -9.22
N LYS A 344 -19.14 2.72 -9.12
CA LYS A 344 -19.21 1.99 -7.85
C LYS A 344 -18.26 0.80 -7.81
N VAL A 345 -17.74 0.55 -6.61
CA VAL A 345 -17.01 -0.67 -6.22
C VAL A 345 -17.83 -1.35 -5.13
N GLN A 346 -18.15 -2.64 -5.30
CA GLN A 346 -19.06 -3.36 -4.42
C GLN A 346 -18.37 -4.55 -3.77
N PHE A 347 -18.59 -4.72 -2.47
CA PHE A 347 -18.22 -5.89 -1.68
C PHE A 347 -19.49 -6.60 -1.22
N ASP A 348 -19.52 -7.93 -1.30
CA ASP A 348 -20.66 -8.72 -0.87
C ASP A 348 -20.29 -9.57 0.33
N PHE A 349 -21.09 -9.51 1.39
CA PHE A 349 -20.85 -10.24 2.63
C PHE A 349 -21.99 -11.20 2.93
N GLN A 350 -21.66 -12.40 3.40
CA GLN A 350 -22.65 -13.39 3.81
C GLN A 350 -22.08 -14.28 4.92
N ILE A 351 -22.88 -14.60 5.93
CA ILE A 351 -22.55 -15.64 6.91
C ILE A 351 -23.04 -16.98 6.39
N ARG A 352 -22.22 -18.02 6.48
CA ARG A 352 -22.60 -19.40 6.14
C ARG A 352 -22.25 -20.34 7.29
N SER A 353 -23.08 -21.36 7.49
CA SER A 353 -22.89 -22.45 8.45
C SER A 353 -23.15 -23.79 7.75
N LYS A 354 -22.84 -24.91 8.43
CA LYS A 354 -23.09 -26.27 7.94
C LYS A 354 -24.38 -26.89 8.47
N ASN A 355 -25.24 -26.09 9.12
CA ASN A 355 -26.55 -26.55 9.56
C ASN A 355 -27.40 -26.99 8.35
N GLN A 356 -28.34 -27.90 8.56
CA GLN A 356 -29.26 -28.33 7.50
C GLN A 356 -30.32 -27.25 7.19
N ASN A 357 -30.77 -26.56 8.23
CA ASN A 357 -31.82 -25.55 8.14
C ASN A 357 -31.24 -24.17 8.42
N ASN A 358 -31.71 -23.16 7.69
CA ASN A 358 -31.34 -21.74 7.83
C ASN A 358 -29.82 -21.49 7.93
N SER A 359 -29.04 -22.16 7.11
CA SER A 359 -27.57 -22.19 7.21
C SER A 359 -26.86 -20.96 6.66
N GLN A 360 -27.58 -19.95 6.20
CA GLN A 360 -27.02 -18.76 5.58
C GLN A 360 -27.74 -17.51 6.05
N SER A 361 -27.02 -16.41 6.20
CA SER A 361 -27.64 -15.09 6.32
C SER A 361 -28.04 -14.54 4.95
N GLU A 362 -28.85 -13.48 4.97
CA GLU A 362 -29.00 -12.59 3.83
C GLU A 362 -27.64 -12.04 3.38
N THR A 363 -27.51 -11.78 2.08
CA THR A 363 -26.31 -11.16 1.52
C THR A 363 -26.37 -9.66 1.69
N VAL A 364 -25.33 -9.07 2.27
CA VAL A 364 -25.21 -7.62 2.49
C VAL A 364 -24.26 -7.04 1.44
N HIS A 365 -24.76 -6.13 0.62
CA HIS A 365 -24.01 -5.45 -0.42
C HIS A 365 -23.50 -4.10 0.07
N LEU A 366 -22.18 -3.92 0.16
CA LEU A 366 -21.55 -2.65 0.50
C LEU A 366 -20.94 -2.03 -0.77
N ALA A 367 -21.60 -0.99 -1.29
CA ALA A 367 -21.12 -0.24 -2.44
C ALA A 367 -20.47 1.09 -2.04
N LEU A 368 -19.27 1.34 -2.56
CA LEU A 368 -18.52 2.59 -2.42
C LEU A 368 -18.57 3.36 -3.75
N ASN A 369 -18.76 4.67 -3.69
CA ASN A 369 -18.76 5.51 -4.88
C ASN A 369 -17.33 5.73 -5.39
N VAL A 370 -17.15 5.74 -6.71
CA VAL A 370 -15.88 6.09 -7.35
C VAL A 370 -15.93 7.56 -7.75
N GLU A 371 -15.03 8.36 -7.21
CA GLU A 371 -15.00 9.81 -7.41
C GLU A 371 -13.63 10.30 -7.90
N ALA A 372 -13.63 11.40 -8.65
CA ALA A 372 -12.42 12.12 -9.02
C ALA A 372 -12.34 13.41 -8.21
N GLN A 373 -11.23 13.63 -7.49
CA GLN A 373 -11.01 14.84 -6.70
C GLN A 373 -9.52 15.10 -6.52
N SER A 374 -9.08 16.33 -6.74
CA SER A 374 -7.68 16.74 -6.56
C SER A 374 -7.59 17.93 -5.60
N THR A 375 -6.76 17.82 -4.58
CA THR A 375 -6.46 18.91 -3.64
C THR A 375 -5.25 19.67 -4.15
N VAL A 376 -5.42 20.96 -4.45
CA VAL A 376 -4.35 21.80 -5.01
C VAL A 376 -4.00 22.89 -4.03
N SER A 377 -2.72 23.04 -3.73
CA SER A 377 -2.20 24.16 -2.95
C SER A 377 -1.34 25.05 -3.82
N PHE A 378 -1.44 26.34 -3.56
CA PHE A 378 -0.75 27.36 -4.33
C PHE A 378 0.00 28.29 -3.38
N PHE A 379 1.29 28.45 -3.63
CA PHE A 379 2.21 29.21 -2.80
C PHE A 379 2.89 30.29 -3.65
N GLY A 380 3.20 31.43 -3.03
CA GLY A 380 3.95 32.50 -3.67
C GLY A 380 4.83 33.25 -2.69
N ALA A 381 6.02 33.66 -3.12
CA ALA A 381 6.95 34.44 -2.31
C ALA A 381 7.79 35.40 -3.16
N SER A 382 8.21 36.51 -2.54
CA SER A 382 9.16 37.47 -3.12
C SER A 382 10.53 37.36 -2.43
N LYS A 383 11.61 37.53 -3.20
CA LYS A 383 12.99 37.53 -2.71
C LYS A 383 13.81 38.64 -3.39
N PRO A 384 14.26 39.67 -2.65
CA PRO A 384 13.88 39.98 -1.27
C PRO A 384 12.39 40.36 -1.16
N ASP A 385 11.81 40.21 0.03
CA ASP A 385 10.44 40.64 0.35
C ASP A 385 10.30 42.16 0.49
N SER A 386 11.43 42.85 0.68
CA SER A 386 11.50 44.30 0.75
C SER A 386 12.76 44.86 0.09
N VAL A 387 12.63 46.07 -0.44
CA VAL A 387 13.70 46.87 -1.07
C VAL A 387 13.78 48.22 -0.36
N ILE A 388 14.99 48.69 -0.07
CA ILE A 388 15.22 49.95 0.65
C ILE A 388 15.90 50.95 -0.28
N PHE A 389 15.34 52.16 -0.38
CA PHE A 389 15.93 53.31 -1.08
C PHE A 389 16.37 54.42 -0.10
N PRO A 390 17.40 55.22 -0.42
CA PRO A 390 18.35 55.02 -1.52
C PRO A 390 19.24 53.78 -1.26
N VAL A 391 19.59 53.07 -2.33
CA VAL A 391 20.51 51.93 -2.23
C VAL A 391 21.92 52.47 -1.94
N ALA A 392 22.59 51.94 -0.91
CA ALA A 392 23.90 52.43 -0.48
C ALA A 392 24.93 52.38 -1.63
N ASN A 393 25.68 53.47 -1.81
CA ASN A 393 26.71 53.62 -2.86
C ASN A 393 26.20 53.46 -4.30
N TRP A 394 24.90 53.63 -4.54
CA TRP A 394 24.29 53.45 -5.85
C TRP A 394 23.37 54.61 -6.22
N LYS A 395 23.38 55.01 -7.50
CA LYS A 395 22.47 56.03 -8.04
C LYS A 395 21.87 55.51 -9.36
N PRO A 396 20.58 55.75 -9.61
CA PRO A 396 19.96 55.28 -10.83
C PRO A 396 20.47 56.03 -12.06
N GLY A 397 20.56 55.32 -13.19
CA GLY A 397 20.82 55.92 -14.49
C GLY A 397 19.63 56.73 -14.97
N ARG A 398 19.87 57.89 -15.60
CA ARG A 398 18.79 58.69 -16.22
C ARG A 398 18.08 57.91 -17.34
N ASN A 399 18.87 57.20 -18.14
CA ASN A 399 18.43 56.25 -19.17
C ASN A 399 19.25 54.97 -18.97
N PRO A 400 18.79 54.02 -18.14
CA PRO A 400 19.58 52.85 -17.77
C PRO A 400 19.78 51.95 -18.99
N MET A 401 21.03 51.55 -19.25
CA MET A 401 21.39 50.59 -20.32
C MET A 401 21.60 49.17 -19.77
N THR A 402 21.83 49.05 -18.46
CA THR A 402 22.01 47.79 -17.74
C THR A 402 20.93 47.64 -16.67
N GLY A 403 20.62 46.40 -16.28
CA GLY A 403 19.66 46.16 -15.21
C GLY A 403 20.07 46.79 -13.87
N GLN A 404 21.38 46.80 -13.59
CA GLN A 404 21.94 47.44 -12.38
C GLN A 404 21.72 48.94 -12.33
N GLU A 405 21.67 49.65 -13.46
CA GLU A 405 21.39 51.10 -13.49
C GLU A 405 19.91 51.42 -13.30
N ALA A 406 19.01 50.48 -13.60
CA ALA A 406 17.56 50.66 -13.52
C ALA A 406 17.03 50.48 -12.09
N GLY A 407 17.58 49.52 -11.34
CA GLY A 407 17.22 49.31 -9.94
C GLY A 407 17.51 47.90 -9.41
N PRO A 408 17.14 47.63 -8.15
CA PRO A 408 17.39 46.33 -7.51
C PRO A 408 16.53 45.22 -8.10
N GLU A 409 17.12 44.02 -8.19
CA GLU A 409 16.45 42.81 -8.66
C GLU A 409 15.59 42.18 -7.57
N VAL A 410 14.38 41.78 -7.93
CA VAL A 410 13.42 41.07 -7.08
C VAL A 410 12.90 39.85 -7.82
N LYS A 411 12.97 38.69 -7.17
CA LYS A 411 12.55 37.41 -7.74
C LYS A 411 11.25 36.95 -7.08
N HIS A 412 10.20 36.85 -7.86
CA HIS A 412 8.96 36.22 -7.43
C HIS A 412 8.96 34.74 -7.82
N VAL A 413 8.54 33.88 -6.91
CA VAL A 413 8.35 32.44 -7.15
C VAL A 413 6.91 32.08 -6.83
N TYR A 414 6.25 31.40 -7.76
CA TYR A 414 4.89 30.86 -7.63
C TYR A 414 4.94 29.35 -7.83
N GLU A 415 4.40 28.60 -6.89
CA GLU A 415 4.43 27.14 -6.87
C GLU A 415 3.03 26.57 -6.69
N LEU A 416 2.60 25.74 -7.65
CA LEU A 416 1.34 25.02 -7.64
C LEU A 416 1.61 23.54 -7.41
N VAL A 417 1.03 22.96 -6.35
CA VAL A 417 1.26 21.56 -5.96
C VAL A 417 -0.05 20.80 -5.99
N ASN A 418 -0.08 19.65 -6.67
CA ASN A 418 -1.20 18.71 -6.60
C ASN A 418 -0.96 17.72 -5.46
N PHE A 419 -1.68 17.84 -4.34
CA PHE A 419 -1.61 16.87 -3.24
C PHE A 419 -2.43 15.60 -3.49
N GLY A 420 -3.20 15.53 -4.58
CA GLY A 420 -4.07 14.41 -4.92
C GLY A 420 -5.40 14.43 -4.15
N PRO A 421 -6.17 13.32 -4.16
CA PRO A 421 -5.79 11.99 -4.66
C PRO A 421 -5.68 11.90 -6.19
N SER A 422 -6.54 12.60 -6.94
CA SER A 422 -6.58 12.52 -8.41
C SER A 422 -5.52 13.35 -9.10
N SER A 423 -5.05 12.88 -10.26
CA SER A 423 -4.15 13.62 -11.14
C SER A 423 -4.89 14.71 -11.93
N ILE A 424 -4.15 15.74 -12.33
CA ILE A 424 -4.63 16.86 -13.14
C ILE A 424 -4.06 16.71 -14.54
N SER A 425 -4.85 16.97 -15.57
CA SER A 425 -4.39 16.92 -16.97
C SER A 425 -4.20 18.30 -17.59
N GLN A 426 -5.09 19.26 -17.26
CA GLN A 426 -5.06 20.61 -17.82
C GLN A 426 -5.54 21.64 -16.80
N GLY A 427 -4.83 22.76 -16.74
CA GLY A 427 -5.22 23.95 -16.00
C GLY A 427 -4.53 25.20 -16.55
N ILE A 428 -4.81 26.33 -15.92
CA ILE A 428 -4.26 27.64 -16.28
C ILE A 428 -3.67 28.29 -15.04
N LEU A 429 -2.56 29.00 -15.23
CA LEU A 429 -1.95 29.90 -14.26
C LEU A 429 -1.82 31.31 -14.89
N GLU A 430 -2.46 32.30 -14.29
CA GLU A 430 -2.37 33.71 -14.68
C GLU A 430 -1.62 34.50 -13.61
N LEU A 431 -0.68 35.34 -14.01
CA LEU A 431 0.03 36.29 -13.14
C LEU A 431 -0.24 37.72 -13.59
N ARG A 432 -0.54 38.61 -12.65
CA ARG A 432 -0.81 40.03 -12.84
C ARG A 432 0.07 40.84 -11.89
N CYS A 433 0.92 41.71 -12.44
CA CYS A 433 1.82 42.55 -11.65
C CYS A 433 1.79 44.01 -12.12
N PRO A 434 1.92 45.00 -11.21
CA PRO A 434 1.93 46.42 -11.55
C PRO A 434 3.22 46.81 -12.31
N MET A 435 3.12 46.93 -13.64
CA MET A 435 4.28 47.17 -14.50
C MET A 435 4.64 48.65 -14.58
N ARG A 436 3.64 49.54 -14.76
CA ARG A 436 3.84 50.98 -14.82
C ARG A 436 2.83 51.71 -13.94
N VAL A 437 3.25 52.85 -13.40
CA VAL A 437 2.41 53.78 -12.65
C VAL A 437 2.60 55.16 -13.26
N ASN A 438 1.53 55.83 -13.66
CA ASN A 438 1.60 57.14 -14.33
C ASN A 438 2.56 57.17 -15.54
N LYS A 439 2.58 56.09 -16.34
CA LYS A 439 3.46 55.88 -17.52
C LYS A 439 4.95 55.65 -17.22
N GLU A 440 5.38 55.67 -15.96
CA GLU A 440 6.73 55.27 -15.55
C GLU A 440 6.76 53.81 -15.08
N TYR A 441 7.84 53.07 -15.31
CA TYR A 441 7.96 51.68 -14.84
C TYR A 441 7.94 51.60 -13.31
N ALA A 442 7.29 50.60 -12.74
CA ALA A 442 7.33 50.30 -11.31
C ALA A 442 8.03 48.96 -11.10
N MET A 443 7.42 47.87 -11.59
CA MET A 443 8.07 46.56 -11.71
C MET A 443 8.41 46.28 -13.18
N TYR A 444 9.69 46.26 -13.49
CA TYR A 444 10.17 45.96 -14.82
C TYR A 444 10.50 44.48 -14.97
N MET A 445 9.87 43.81 -15.92
CA MET A 445 10.02 42.37 -16.12
C MET A 445 11.25 42.03 -16.97
N MET A 446 12.25 41.37 -16.38
CA MET A 446 13.49 40.97 -17.06
C MET A 446 13.34 39.62 -17.77
N SER A 447 12.95 38.60 -17.03
CA SER A 447 12.92 37.22 -17.52
C SER A 447 12.02 36.36 -16.64
N TYR A 448 11.41 35.33 -17.20
CA TYR A 448 10.77 34.27 -16.42
C TYR A 448 11.34 32.91 -16.81
N SER A 449 11.28 31.97 -15.87
CA SER A 449 11.55 30.56 -16.12
C SER A 449 10.41 29.72 -15.56
N VAL A 450 10.14 28.61 -16.22
CA VAL A 450 9.02 27.73 -15.90
C VAL A 450 9.47 26.28 -15.73
N GLN A 451 8.78 25.57 -14.85
CA GLN A 451 8.92 24.14 -14.64
C GLN A 451 7.51 23.54 -14.54
N GLY A 452 7.17 22.57 -15.39
CA GLY A 452 5.83 21.98 -15.42
C GLY A 452 4.73 22.87 -16.00
N LEU A 453 5.09 24.03 -16.56
CA LEU A 453 4.18 24.93 -17.29
C LEU A 453 4.58 24.98 -18.77
N THR A 454 3.61 25.19 -19.64
CA THR A 454 3.78 25.26 -21.10
C THR A 454 2.98 26.41 -21.67
N ASN A 455 3.26 26.81 -22.93
CA ASN A 455 2.52 27.84 -23.66
C ASN A 455 2.32 29.15 -22.87
N CYS A 456 3.39 29.63 -22.24
CA CYS A 456 3.35 30.90 -21.51
C CYS A 456 3.40 32.09 -22.48
N THR A 457 2.35 32.91 -22.46
CA THR A 457 2.20 34.11 -23.29
C THR A 457 2.04 35.34 -22.42
N SER A 458 2.69 36.44 -22.79
CA SER A 458 2.56 37.71 -22.09
C SER A 458 2.01 38.81 -22.99
N ASN A 459 1.30 39.77 -22.40
CA ASN A 459 0.86 40.99 -23.08
C ASN A 459 2.01 41.96 -23.42
N HIS A 460 3.18 41.80 -22.79
CA HIS A 460 4.37 42.60 -23.05
C HIS A 460 5.61 41.71 -23.20
N PRO A 461 6.53 42.01 -24.14
CA PRO A 461 7.75 41.23 -24.27
C PRO A 461 8.60 41.35 -23.01
N ALA A 462 9.19 40.23 -22.58
CA ALA A 462 10.18 40.24 -21.51
C ALA A 462 11.39 41.10 -21.94
N ASN A 463 11.91 41.90 -21.01
CA ASN A 463 13.02 42.82 -21.26
C ASN A 463 12.80 43.72 -22.51
N ALA A 464 11.65 44.40 -22.57
CA ALA A 464 11.26 45.28 -23.69
C ALA A 464 12.26 46.42 -24.03
N LEU A 465 13.20 46.74 -23.14
CA LEU A 465 14.23 47.76 -23.31
C LEU A 465 15.60 47.15 -23.66
N HIS A 466 15.69 45.83 -23.78
CA HIS A 466 16.92 45.09 -24.05
C HIS A 466 18.08 45.45 -23.10
N LEU A 467 17.77 45.61 -21.81
CA LEU A 467 18.77 45.86 -20.78
C LEU A 467 19.74 44.69 -20.70
N GLN A 468 21.05 44.97 -20.65
CA GLN A 468 22.07 43.93 -20.56
C GLN A 468 22.12 43.30 -19.16
N HIS A 469 22.31 41.98 -19.11
CA HIS A 469 22.61 41.24 -17.88
C HIS A 469 24.08 41.44 -17.47
N SER A 470 24.34 41.54 -16.17
CA SER A 470 25.70 41.70 -15.64
C SER A 470 26.57 40.45 -15.92
N PRO A 471 27.89 40.57 -16.17
CA PRO A 471 28.76 39.44 -16.55
C PRO A 471 29.15 38.47 -15.41
N THR A 472 28.64 38.62 -14.20
CA THR A 472 29.08 37.83 -13.02
C THR A 472 28.04 36.80 -12.61
N ASP A 473 27.87 35.76 -13.43
CA ASP A 473 27.26 34.48 -13.03
C ASP A 473 28.23 33.34 -13.43
N GLN A 474 29.34 33.21 -12.68
CA GLN A 474 30.07 31.95 -12.57
C GLN A 474 29.70 31.30 -11.23
N PRO A 475 29.48 29.98 -11.17
CA PRO A 475 29.18 29.29 -9.92
C PRO A 475 30.38 29.38 -8.98
N PRO A 476 30.22 29.81 -7.71
CA PRO A 476 31.32 29.78 -6.77
C PRO A 476 31.72 28.33 -6.48
N THR A 477 32.98 28.01 -6.75
CA THR A 477 33.63 26.77 -6.33
C THR A 477 33.51 26.61 -4.81
N LEU A 478 32.96 25.47 -4.40
CA LEU A 478 32.74 25.08 -3.02
C LEU A 478 34.10 24.91 -2.29
N ASN A 479 34.45 25.85 -1.41
CA ASN A 479 35.47 25.63 -0.37
C ASN A 479 34.75 25.41 0.97
N PRO A 480 34.75 24.20 1.54
CA PRO A 480 34.07 23.94 2.80
C PRO A 480 35.02 24.26 3.94
N LYS A 481 34.80 25.38 4.64
CA LYS A 481 35.07 25.58 6.08
C LYS A 481 34.89 27.06 6.47
N THR A 482 33.65 27.42 6.79
CA THR A 482 33.38 28.43 7.82
C THR A 482 32.05 28.09 8.48
N VAL A 483 32.15 27.66 9.73
CA VAL A 483 31.01 27.42 10.63
C VAL A 483 30.38 28.77 10.92
N HIS A 484 29.16 29.01 10.41
CA HIS A 484 28.37 30.17 10.82
C HIS A 484 27.55 29.80 12.07
N HIS A 485 27.93 30.42 13.19
CA HIS A 485 27.07 30.51 14.36
C HIS A 485 25.77 31.21 13.98
N VAL A 486 24.64 30.52 14.15
CA VAL A 486 23.30 31.08 14.01
C VAL A 486 22.94 31.78 15.31
N GLU A 487 23.11 33.10 15.34
CA GLU A 487 22.43 33.93 16.34
C GLU A 487 21.03 34.25 15.84
N ARG A 488 20.04 33.73 16.56
CA ARG A 488 18.63 34.01 16.39
C ARG A 488 18.37 35.47 16.79
N ARG A 489 18.20 36.36 15.81
CA ARG A 489 17.62 37.68 16.05
C ARG A 489 16.10 37.59 15.92
N ASP A 490 15.44 37.84 17.04
CA ASP A 490 14.00 37.99 17.12
C ASP A 490 13.54 39.11 16.18
N THR A 491 12.51 38.81 15.38
CA THR A 491 11.83 39.72 14.48
C THR A 491 11.11 40.80 15.28
N ALA A 492 11.72 41.98 15.38
CA ALA A 492 10.99 43.19 15.72
C ALA A 492 10.01 43.50 14.57
N ARG A 493 8.72 43.29 14.81
CA ARG A 493 7.63 43.80 13.96
C ARG A 493 7.82 45.31 13.79
N LEU A 494 8.27 45.73 12.61
CA LEU A 494 8.34 47.14 12.23
C LEU A 494 6.94 47.61 11.83
N ILE A 495 6.41 48.43 12.74
CA ILE A 495 5.22 49.28 12.74
C ILE A 495 4.69 49.67 11.34
N SER A 496 3.39 49.37 11.17
CA SER A 496 2.48 49.85 10.13
C SER A 496 2.45 51.38 10.08
N GLY A 497 3.18 51.98 9.14
CA GLY A 497 2.87 53.28 8.55
C GLY A 497 2.11 53.04 7.25
N ALA A 498 1.10 53.84 6.94
CA ALA A 498 0.27 53.66 5.75
C ALA A 498 1.14 53.58 4.48
N SER A 499 1.32 52.36 3.96
CA SER A 499 2.03 52.09 2.71
C SER A 499 1.02 52.13 1.57
N ASN A 500 1.33 52.88 0.52
CA ASN A 500 0.47 52.94 -0.66
C ASN A 500 0.59 51.60 -1.42
N VAL A 501 -0.49 50.81 -1.45
CA VAL A 501 -0.53 49.53 -2.15
C VAL A 501 -0.78 49.77 -3.64
N LEU A 502 0.19 49.41 -4.46
CA LEU A 502 0.12 49.42 -5.91
C LEU A 502 -0.25 48.02 -6.39
N LYS A 503 -1.50 47.87 -6.86
CA LYS A 503 -2.07 46.61 -7.35
C LYS A 503 -2.68 46.81 -8.73
N CYS A 504 -2.80 45.72 -9.46
CA CYS A 504 -3.58 45.70 -10.70
C CYS A 504 -5.06 45.97 -10.37
N ASN A 505 -5.74 46.72 -11.26
CA ASN A 505 -7.11 47.24 -11.12
C ASN A 505 -7.24 48.64 -10.48
N GLU A 506 -6.14 49.28 -10.09
CA GLU A 506 -6.15 50.71 -9.70
C GLU A 506 -6.05 51.62 -10.94
N PRO A 507 -6.69 52.80 -10.94
CA PRO A 507 -6.56 53.76 -12.02
C PRO A 507 -5.10 54.24 -12.13
N HIS A 508 -4.63 54.45 -13.36
CA HIS A 508 -3.25 54.86 -13.68
C HIS A 508 -2.14 53.83 -13.41
N VAL A 509 -2.50 52.55 -13.22
CA VAL A 509 -1.56 51.42 -13.14
C VAL A 509 -1.71 50.52 -14.37
N ASP A 510 -0.65 50.43 -15.19
CA ASP A 510 -0.60 49.46 -16.30
C ASP A 510 -0.01 48.15 -15.80
N CYS A 511 -0.64 47.02 -16.13
CA CYS A 511 -0.23 45.71 -15.62
C CYS A 511 0.44 44.81 -16.65
N PHE A 512 1.43 44.08 -16.15
CA PHE A 512 2.01 42.93 -16.82
C PHE A 512 1.11 41.73 -16.58
N HIS A 513 0.73 41.05 -17.66
CA HIS A 513 -0.05 39.83 -17.64
C HIS A 513 0.79 38.69 -18.23
N LEU A 514 0.85 37.58 -17.51
CA LEU A 514 1.46 36.34 -17.99
C LEU A 514 0.45 35.22 -17.83
N HIS A 515 0.11 34.55 -18.92
CA HIS A 515 -0.80 33.43 -18.98
C HIS A 515 -0.02 32.17 -19.34
N CYS A 516 -0.10 31.12 -18.53
CA CYS A 516 0.59 29.84 -18.73
C CYS A 516 -0.38 28.67 -18.63
N ASN A 517 -0.18 27.64 -19.45
CA ASN A 517 -0.91 26.38 -19.33
C ASN A 517 -0.21 25.47 -18.32
N VAL A 518 -0.97 24.94 -17.38
CA VAL A 518 -0.56 23.88 -16.46
C VAL A 518 -0.82 22.54 -17.16
N GLY A 519 0.25 21.77 -17.36
CA GLY A 519 0.18 20.44 -17.98
C GLY A 519 -0.30 19.35 -17.02
N SER A 520 0.10 18.10 -17.31
CA SER A 520 -0.20 16.98 -16.43
C SER A 520 0.55 17.12 -15.10
N LEU A 521 -0.18 17.05 -13.99
CA LEU A 521 0.37 17.02 -12.63
C LEU A 521 -0.19 15.81 -11.89
N GLU A 522 0.66 14.81 -11.69
CA GLU A 522 0.34 13.66 -10.83
C GLU A 522 0.32 14.07 -9.35
N LYS A 523 -0.11 13.14 -8.49
CA LYS A 523 -0.07 13.33 -7.04
C LYS A 523 1.36 13.65 -6.60
N GLN A 524 1.48 14.65 -5.72
CA GLN A 524 2.74 15.23 -5.20
C GLN A 524 3.65 15.91 -6.23
N GLN A 525 3.21 16.06 -7.48
CA GLN A 525 3.94 16.87 -8.47
C GLN A 525 3.61 18.36 -8.35
N ARG A 526 4.52 19.18 -8.89
CA ARG A 526 4.48 20.63 -8.77
C ARG A 526 4.80 21.34 -10.09
N ALA A 527 4.15 22.48 -10.31
CA ALA A 527 4.48 23.43 -11.36
C ALA A 527 5.00 24.72 -10.73
N ILE A 528 6.10 25.26 -11.26
CA ILE A 528 6.78 26.43 -10.69
C ILE A 528 6.98 27.49 -11.77
N LEU A 529 6.60 28.72 -11.45
CA LEU A 529 6.87 29.93 -12.23
C LEU A 529 7.82 30.83 -11.42
N ARG A 530 9.00 31.14 -11.99
CA ARG A 530 9.95 32.10 -11.40
C ARG A 530 10.03 33.32 -12.30
N VAL A 531 9.93 34.50 -11.71
CA VAL A 531 9.81 35.76 -12.41
C VAL A 531 10.81 36.75 -11.84
N ASN A 532 11.70 37.26 -12.67
CA ASN A 532 12.73 38.21 -12.26
C ASN A 532 12.28 39.61 -12.68
N PHE A 533 12.09 40.47 -11.69
CA PHE A 533 11.74 41.87 -11.84
C PHE A 533 12.91 42.77 -11.43
N LEU A 534 12.95 43.98 -11.99
CA LEU A 534 13.70 45.11 -11.45
C LEU A 534 12.70 46.11 -10.88
N ILE A 535 12.95 46.59 -9.66
CA ILE A 535 12.18 47.68 -9.08
C ILE A 535 12.74 48.98 -9.63
N TRP A 536 11.94 49.72 -10.41
CA TRP A 536 12.43 50.87 -11.15
C TRP A 536 12.70 52.05 -10.22
N ALA A 537 13.97 52.31 -9.95
CA ALA A 537 14.36 53.24 -8.89
C ALA A 537 13.91 54.68 -9.17
N ASN A 538 13.93 55.13 -10.42
CA ASN A 538 13.55 56.50 -10.79
C ASN A 538 12.12 56.85 -10.35
N THR A 539 11.20 55.89 -10.38
CA THR A 539 9.79 56.08 -10.02
C THR A 539 9.60 56.28 -8.53
N PHE A 540 10.38 55.56 -7.73
CA PHE A 540 10.28 55.64 -6.28
C PHE A 540 11.12 56.79 -5.73
N MET A 541 12.30 57.07 -6.30
CA MET A 541 13.19 58.18 -5.89
C MET A 541 12.55 59.56 -6.04
N GLN A 542 11.60 59.74 -6.97
CA GLN A 542 10.84 60.99 -7.10
C GLN A 542 9.88 61.26 -5.92
N LYS A 543 9.58 60.25 -5.10
CA LYS A 543 8.61 60.31 -3.99
C LYS A 543 9.30 59.97 -2.66
N GLU A 544 10.21 60.84 -2.25
CA GLU A 544 10.99 60.71 -1.01
C GLU A 544 10.08 60.52 0.23
N ASN A 545 10.51 59.64 1.15
CA ASN A 545 9.84 59.33 2.41
C ASN A 545 8.44 58.68 2.34
N GLN A 546 8.02 58.17 1.18
CA GLN A 546 6.76 57.41 1.04
C GLN A 546 7.02 55.91 0.83
N GLY A 547 6.44 55.06 1.67
CA GLY A 547 6.46 53.60 1.49
C GLY A 547 5.44 53.13 0.47
N PHE A 548 5.82 52.17 -0.37
CA PHE A 548 4.94 51.52 -1.35
C PHE A 548 4.95 50.01 -1.16
N THR A 549 3.82 49.36 -1.44
CA THR A 549 3.74 47.89 -1.51
C THR A 549 3.34 47.50 -2.92
N LEU A 550 4.20 46.78 -3.62
CA LEU A 550 3.96 46.29 -4.98
C LEU A 550 3.34 44.90 -4.90
N GLN A 551 2.05 44.79 -5.22
CA GLN A 551 1.28 43.57 -5.05
C GLN A 551 1.01 42.90 -6.40
N CYS A 552 1.58 41.71 -6.58
CA CYS A 552 1.29 40.83 -7.70
C CYS A 552 0.21 39.81 -7.31
N GLU A 553 -0.77 39.60 -8.19
CA GLU A 553 -1.83 38.61 -8.03
C GLU A 553 -1.62 37.46 -9.00
N ALA A 554 -1.60 36.23 -8.49
CA ALA A 554 -1.57 35.03 -9.31
C ALA A 554 -2.82 34.19 -9.08
N LEU A 555 -3.47 33.76 -10.17
CA LEU A 555 -4.69 32.97 -10.17
C LEU A 555 -4.43 31.64 -10.88
N TYR A 556 -4.90 30.55 -10.29
CA TYR A 556 -4.91 29.25 -10.95
C TYR A 556 -6.34 28.73 -11.10
N HIS A 557 -6.57 28.01 -12.19
CA HIS A 557 -7.83 27.33 -12.44
C HIS A 557 -7.57 25.98 -13.14
N ILE A 558 -7.95 24.89 -12.48
CA ILE A 558 -7.89 23.56 -13.08
C ILE A 558 -9.12 23.38 -13.97
N GLN A 559 -8.91 22.88 -15.18
CA GLN A 559 -9.98 22.76 -16.19
C GLN A 559 -10.36 21.31 -16.46
N LYS A 560 -9.41 20.38 -16.34
CA LYS A 560 -9.63 18.98 -16.73
C LYS A 560 -8.78 17.99 -15.93
N LEU A 561 -9.42 16.91 -15.50
CA LEU A 561 -8.77 15.70 -14.98
C LEU A 561 -8.80 14.61 -16.07
N PRO A 562 -7.86 13.64 -16.08
CA PRO A 562 -7.75 12.64 -17.15
C PRO A 562 -8.79 11.50 -17.09
N TYR A 563 -9.84 11.61 -16.26
CA TYR A 563 -10.81 10.54 -16.01
C TYR A 563 -12.15 10.82 -16.71
N LYS A 564 -12.88 9.76 -17.07
CA LYS A 564 -14.26 9.85 -17.57
C LYS A 564 -15.25 10.32 -16.51
N ILE A 565 -15.03 9.92 -15.25
CA ILE A 565 -15.80 10.38 -14.10
C ILE A 565 -15.34 11.79 -13.75
N LEU A 566 -16.23 12.75 -13.92
CA LEU A 566 -15.93 14.17 -13.70
C LEU A 566 -15.91 14.49 -12.20
N PRO A 567 -15.03 15.39 -11.75
CA PRO A 567 -15.05 15.88 -10.38
C PRO A 567 -16.30 16.73 -10.13
N HIS A 568 -16.81 16.73 -8.90
CA HIS A 568 -17.91 17.60 -8.51
C HIS A 568 -17.55 19.09 -8.62
N VAL A 569 -16.31 19.45 -8.27
CA VAL A 569 -15.80 20.82 -8.34
C VAL A 569 -14.35 20.80 -8.83
N TYR A 570 -14.05 21.66 -9.80
CA TYR A 570 -12.68 21.87 -10.25
C TYR A 570 -11.92 22.83 -9.33
N PRO A 571 -10.69 22.49 -8.91
CA PRO A 571 -9.89 23.37 -8.06
C PRO A 571 -9.58 24.71 -8.73
N LYS A 572 -9.68 25.79 -7.95
CA LYS A 572 -9.30 27.15 -8.35
C LYS A 572 -8.88 27.94 -7.12
N GLY A 573 -8.02 28.92 -7.30
CA GLY A 573 -7.60 29.78 -6.21
C GLY A 573 -6.72 30.93 -6.66
N THR A 574 -6.45 31.83 -5.73
CA THR A 574 -5.66 33.05 -5.95
C THR A 574 -4.65 33.19 -4.84
N HIS A 575 -3.47 33.70 -5.15
CA HIS A 575 -2.43 34.04 -4.19
C HIS A 575 -1.83 35.40 -4.52
N GLN A 576 -1.54 36.19 -3.48
CA GLN A 576 -0.95 37.51 -3.61
C GLN A 576 0.50 37.46 -3.11
N VAL A 577 1.40 38.14 -3.81
CA VAL A 577 2.81 38.25 -3.44
C VAL A 577 3.18 39.72 -3.44
N ASP A 578 3.62 40.17 -2.28
CA ASP A 578 3.94 41.57 -2.03
C ASP A 578 5.45 41.76 -2.00
N THR A 579 5.90 42.87 -2.59
CA THR A 579 7.25 43.40 -2.41
C THR A 579 7.15 44.80 -1.82
N ALA A 580 7.67 44.98 -0.61
CA ALA A 580 7.66 46.28 0.05
C ALA A 580 8.80 47.17 -0.45
N VAL A 581 8.54 48.45 -0.67
CA VAL A 581 9.53 49.47 -1.00
C VAL A 581 9.57 50.47 0.13
N HIS A 582 10.69 50.49 0.85
CA HIS A 582 10.92 51.33 2.02
C HIS A 582 11.94 52.41 1.72
N TRP A 583 11.85 53.50 2.49
CA TRP A 583 12.88 54.53 2.53
C TRP A 583 13.72 54.37 3.79
N ALA A 584 15.03 54.40 3.64
CA ALA A 584 15.94 54.52 4.77
C ALA A 584 15.63 55.84 5.48
N LYS A 585 15.23 55.77 6.75
CA LYS A 585 15.09 56.99 7.56
C LYS A 585 16.47 57.65 7.62
N PRO A 586 16.58 58.98 7.41
CA PRO A 586 17.84 59.66 7.68
C PRO A 586 18.21 59.36 9.13
N GLU A 587 19.43 58.91 9.38
CA GLU A 587 19.95 58.84 10.74
C GLU A 587 19.80 60.24 11.34
N SER A 588 18.83 60.41 12.23
CA SER A 588 18.79 61.59 13.08
C SER A 588 19.99 61.48 13.99
N SER A 589 21.14 61.98 13.52
CA SER A 589 22.30 62.26 14.36
C SER A 589 21.88 63.38 15.30
N TYR A 590 21.13 63.02 16.35
CA TYR A 590 21.03 63.85 17.53
C TYR A 590 22.40 63.79 18.18
N GLY A 591 23.31 64.67 17.75
CA GLY A 591 24.51 64.96 18.51
C GLY A 591 24.10 65.22 19.95
N VAL A 592 24.76 64.55 20.89
CA VAL A 592 24.43 64.65 22.32
C VAL A 592 24.33 66.13 22.70
N PRO A 593 23.18 66.61 23.20
CA PRO A 593 23.00 68.00 23.54
C PRO A 593 24.11 68.48 24.49
N LEU A 594 24.69 69.64 24.20
CA LEU A 594 25.87 70.16 24.91
C LEU A 594 25.66 70.25 26.43
N TRP A 595 24.41 70.43 26.89
CA TRP A 595 24.04 70.45 28.30
C TRP A 595 24.28 69.10 29.00
N ILE A 596 24.16 67.97 28.31
CA ILE A 596 24.45 66.63 28.87
C ILE A 596 25.96 66.48 29.09
N ILE A 597 26.78 67.04 28.18
CA ILE A 597 28.25 67.04 28.31
C ILE A 597 28.66 67.93 29.50
N ILE A 598 28.07 69.12 29.64
CA ILE A 598 28.32 70.02 30.77
C ILE A 598 27.91 69.37 32.09
N LEU A 599 26.75 68.69 32.13
CA LEU A 599 26.27 67.98 33.32
C LEU A 599 27.24 66.86 33.73
N ALA A 600 27.76 66.09 32.76
CA ALA A 600 28.73 65.04 33.01
C ALA A 600 30.05 65.58 33.58
N ILE A 601 30.54 66.72 33.07
CA ILE A 601 31.74 67.38 33.60
C ILE A 601 31.51 67.86 35.04
N LEU A 602 30.35 68.47 35.33
CA LEU A 602 30.02 68.95 36.68
C LEU A 602 29.93 67.80 37.69
N ILE A 603 29.30 66.69 37.32
CA ILE A 603 29.22 65.48 38.16
C ILE A 603 30.62 64.89 38.38
N GLY A 604 31.45 64.84 37.33
CA GLY A 604 32.83 64.36 37.43
C GLY A 604 33.69 65.20 38.37
N LEU A 605 33.59 66.53 38.28
CA LEU A 605 34.30 67.45 39.18
C LEU A 605 33.80 67.34 40.63
N LEU A 606 32.48 67.16 40.83
CA LEU A 606 31.90 66.96 42.16
C LEU A 606 32.40 65.66 42.81
N LEU A 607 32.46 64.57 42.05
CA LEU A 607 33.02 63.29 42.51
C LEU A 607 34.51 63.42 42.83
N LEU A 608 35.28 64.12 42.00
CA LEU A 608 36.70 64.37 42.25
C LEU A 608 36.89 65.17 43.55
N ALA A 609 36.12 66.24 43.76
CA ALA A 609 36.19 67.05 44.97
C ALA A 609 35.82 66.23 46.22
N LEU A 610 34.82 65.36 46.12
CA LEU A 610 34.40 64.48 47.20
C LEU A 610 35.48 63.43 47.52
N LEU A 611 36.15 62.89 46.49
CA LEU A 611 37.26 61.97 46.66
C LEU A 611 38.49 62.65 47.28
N ILE A 612 38.83 63.87 46.87
CA ILE A 612 39.87 64.69 47.51
C ILE A 612 39.52 64.97 48.98
N TYR A 613 38.27 65.31 49.27
CA TYR A 613 37.81 65.54 50.65
C TYR A 613 37.91 64.28 51.52
N VAL A 614 37.54 63.12 50.99
CA VAL A 614 37.69 61.81 51.67
C VAL A 614 39.17 61.52 51.92
N LEU A 615 40.04 61.67 50.92
CA LEU A 615 41.49 61.44 51.07
C LEU A 615 42.12 62.42 52.07
N TYR A 616 41.69 63.69 52.09
CA TYR A 616 42.12 64.69 53.07
C TYR A 616 41.70 64.32 54.49
N LYS A 617 40.44 63.88 54.69
CA LYS A 617 39.94 63.43 56.00
C LYS A 617 40.63 62.16 56.50
N VAL A 618 41.00 61.24 55.60
CA VAL A 618 41.71 60.01 55.93
C VAL A 618 43.20 60.27 56.26
N SER A 619 43.81 61.34 55.71
CA SER A 619 45.20 61.72 56.01
C SER A 619 45.38 62.49 57.33
N VAL A 620 44.29 62.88 58.01
CA VAL A 620 44.32 63.56 59.33
C VAL A 620 44.05 62.58 60.49
N LEU A 621 43.81 61.30 60.19
CA LEU A 621 43.59 60.22 61.16
C LEU A 621 44.77 59.22 61.23
N HIS A 622 45.97 59.64 60.80
CA HIS A 622 47.25 58.99 61.06
C HIS A 622 48.26 59.98 61.61
#